data_AF-A0A7R9LUN5-F1
#
_entry.id   AF-A0A7R9LUN5-F1
#
_cell.length_a   1.000
_cell.length_b   1.000
_cell.length_c   1.000
_cell.angle_alpha   90.00
_cell.angle_beta   90.00
_cell.angle_gamma   90.00
#
_symmetry.space_group_name_H-M   'P 1'
#
loop_
_entity.id
_entity.type
_entity.pdbx_description
1 polymer ?
#
loop_
_entity_poly.entity_id
_entity_poly.type
_entity_poly.pdbx_seq_one_letter_code
_entity_poly.pdbx_strand_id
1 'polypeptide(L)'
;DRYVSLIKELREAFDGEAKGSSKTRLLLTAAVPASFEAVTSGFNVPELNKYLDFMNIMSYDFHGDWEQSVNHNSPLFSLNTASGYQKKLTVDFSVAEWVNKGASKEKLVVGLPTYGRTFTLSSPNLTDINAPAIKGGLPGQFTREAGFLAFFEICDLLKMGATLVWDNEQMVPYAYSGDQW
;
A
#
# COMPACT_ATOMS: atom_id res chain seq x y z
N ASP A 1 -16.58 2.30 16.53
CA ASP A 1 -16.93 3.16 17.69
C ASP A 1 -15.74 3.56 18.54
N ARG A 2 -15.06 2.63 19.23
CA ARG A 2 -13.92 2.99 20.13
C ARG A 2 -12.81 3.79 19.44
N TYR A 3 -12.45 3.43 18.20
CA TYR A 3 -11.44 4.17 17.43
C TYR A 3 -11.89 5.61 17.11
N VAL A 4 -13.16 5.81 16.77
CA VAL A 4 -13.73 7.16 16.55
C VAL A 4 -13.68 7.98 17.83
N SER A 5 -14.05 7.39 18.98
CA SER A 5 -13.99 8.08 20.27
C SER A 5 -12.57 8.56 20.58
N LEU A 6 -11.56 7.71 20.39
CA LEU A 6 -10.15 8.09 20.56
C LEU A 6 -9.76 9.28 19.67
N ILE A 7 -10.10 9.23 18.39
CA ILE A 7 -9.76 10.31 17.43
C ILE A 7 -10.51 11.61 17.77
N LYS A 8 -11.78 11.51 18.17
CA LYS A 8 -12.57 12.65 18.62
C LYS A 8 -11.96 13.30 19.87
N GLU A 9 -11.65 12.51 20.89
CA GLU A 9 -11.10 13.00 22.16
C GLU A 9 -9.72 13.64 21.96
N LEU A 10 -8.86 13.04 21.11
CA LEU A 10 -7.58 13.65 20.73
C LEU A 10 -7.77 14.99 20.03
N ARG A 11 -8.72 15.08 19.09
CA ARG A 11 -9.01 16.32 18.38
C ARG A 11 -9.49 17.42 19.32
N GLU A 12 -10.44 17.09 20.21
CA GLU A 12 -10.97 18.04 21.19
C GLU A 12 -9.87 18.52 22.17
N ALA A 13 -8.98 17.63 22.60
CA ALA A 13 -7.84 17.98 23.43
C ALA A 13 -6.85 18.91 22.71
N PHE A 14 -6.55 18.65 21.43
CA PHE A 14 -5.68 19.51 20.63
C PHE A 14 -6.30 20.89 20.37
N ASP A 15 -7.61 20.95 20.10
CA ASP A 15 -8.35 22.21 19.97
C ASP A 15 -8.33 23.00 21.30
N GLY A 16 -8.42 22.30 22.45
CA GLY A 16 -8.35 22.90 23.78
C GLY A 16 -6.98 23.46 24.13
N GLU A 17 -5.91 22.71 23.86
CA GLU A 17 -4.52 23.14 24.08
C GLU A 17 -4.22 24.40 23.27
N ALA A 18 -4.57 24.42 21.99
CA ALA A 18 -4.33 25.56 21.10
C ALA A 18 -4.98 26.86 21.60
N LYS A 19 -6.21 26.76 22.14
CA LYS A 19 -6.92 27.89 22.74
C LYS A 19 -6.23 28.38 24.02
N GLY A 20 -5.76 27.46 24.87
CA GLY A 20 -5.10 27.78 26.14
C GLY A 20 -3.69 28.36 25.95
N SER A 21 -2.93 27.86 24.97
CA SER A 21 -1.55 28.28 24.72
C SER A 21 -1.43 29.42 23.70
N SER A 22 -2.51 29.75 22.98
CA SER A 22 -2.52 30.67 21.84
C SER A 22 -1.54 30.27 20.72
N LYS A 23 -1.22 28.99 20.60
CA LYS A 23 -0.42 28.42 19.52
C LYS A 23 -1.30 27.76 18.46
N THR A 24 -0.73 27.51 17.29
CA THR A 24 -1.38 26.72 16.26
C THR A 24 -1.65 25.30 16.77
N ARG A 25 -2.86 24.81 16.54
CA ARG A 25 -3.27 23.45 16.91
C ARG A 25 -2.38 22.39 16.27
N LEU A 26 -2.04 21.36 17.05
CA LEU A 26 -1.37 20.16 16.57
C LEU A 26 -2.21 19.43 15.51
N LEU A 27 -1.56 18.98 14.44
CA LEU A 27 -2.21 18.16 13.43
C LEU A 27 -2.54 16.77 13.97
N LEU A 28 -3.69 16.25 13.58
CA LEU A 28 -4.13 14.89 13.87
C LEU A 28 -4.40 14.14 12.57
N THR A 29 -3.61 13.10 12.32
CA THR A 29 -3.65 12.32 11.08
C THR A 29 -3.65 10.83 11.40
N ALA A 30 -4.08 9.99 10.46
CA ALA A 30 -4.00 8.54 10.59
C ALA A 30 -3.46 7.89 9.32
N ALA A 31 -2.63 6.85 9.47
CA ALA A 31 -2.40 5.88 8.41
C ALA A 31 -3.55 4.88 8.39
N VAL A 32 -4.17 4.68 7.23
CA VAL A 32 -5.42 3.91 7.08
C VAL A 32 -5.28 2.85 5.99
N PRO A 33 -5.98 1.70 6.11
CA PRO A 33 -5.77 0.58 5.19
C PRO A 33 -6.31 0.88 3.80
N ALA A 34 -5.69 0.23 2.80
CA ALA A 34 -6.20 0.16 1.43
C ALA A 34 -7.24 -0.96 1.23
N SER A 35 -7.28 -1.98 2.11
CA SER A 35 -8.24 -3.09 2.03
C SER A 35 -9.68 -2.61 2.20
N PHE A 36 -10.54 -2.93 1.23
CA PHE A 36 -11.95 -2.59 1.26
C PHE A 36 -12.72 -3.31 2.39
N GLU A 37 -12.28 -4.52 2.76
CA GLU A 37 -12.83 -5.27 3.89
C GLU A 37 -12.51 -4.59 5.21
N ALA A 38 -11.26 -4.14 5.37
CA ALA A 38 -10.84 -3.41 6.56
C ALA A 38 -11.63 -2.10 6.70
N VAL A 39 -11.76 -1.33 5.61
CA VAL A 39 -12.57 -0.11 5.59
C VAL A 39 -14.03 -0.40 5.97
N THR A 40 -14.63 -1.43 5.38
CA THR A 40 -16.05 -1.76 5.62
C THR A 40 -16.31 -2.30 7.03
N SER A 41 -15.38 -3.03 7.63
CA SER A 41 -15.56 -3.66 8.95
C SER A 41 -15.13 -2.76 10.11
N GLY A 42 -14.10 -1.93 9.92
CA GLY A 42 -13.40 -1.26 11.03
C GLY A 42 -13.57 0.26 11.10
N PHE A 43 -13.99 0.92 10.02
CA PHE A 43 -13.87 2.37 9.90
C PHE A 43 -15.22 3.05 9.67
N ASN A 44 -15.64 3.88 10.64
CA ASN A 44 -16.69 4.86 10.43
C ASN A 44 -16.08 6.09 9.75
N VAL A 45 -15.93 5.99 8.43
CA VAL A 45 -15.24 6.99 7.59
C VAL A 45 -15.84 8.40 7.74
N PRO A 46 -17.18 8.61 7.75
CA PRO A 46 -17.75 9.94 7.93
C PRO A 46 -17.37 10.59 9.27
N GLU A 47 -17.30 9.83 10.36
CA GLU A 47 -16.88 10.37 11.66
C GLU A 47 -15.38 10.69 11.67
N LEU A 48 -14.54 9.80 11.14
CA LEU A 48 -13.10 10.05 11.05
C LEU A 48 -12.79 11.29 10.19
N ASN A 49 -13.52 11.48 9.10
CA ASN A 49 -13.38 12.63 8.20
C ASN A 49 -13.64 13.98 8.89
N LYS A 50 -14.44 14.01 9.96
CA LYS A 50 -14.70 15.24 10.75
C LYS A 50 -13.49 15.64 11.59
N TYR A 51 -12.83 14.66 12.20
CA TYR A 51 -11.84 14.91 13.26
C TYR A 51 -10.40 14.91 12.76
N LEU A 52 -10.08 14.05 11.78
CA LEU A 52 -8.75 14.01 11.16
C LEU A 52 -8.52 15.20 10.24
N ASP A 53 -7.30 15.73 10.27
CA ASP A 53 -6.86 16.75 9.32
C ASP A 53 -6.64 16.14 7.94
N PHE A 54 -6.00 14.96 7.86
CA PHE A 54 -5.92 14.12 6.67
C PHE A 54 -5.63 12.65 7.01
N MET A 55 -5.84 11.76 6.04
CA MET A 55 -5.67 10.31 6.12
C MET A 55 -4.64 9.86 5.08
N ASN A 56 -3.60 9.17 5.54
CA ASN A 56 -2.57 8.57 4.68
C ASN A 56 -3.01 7.14 4.33
N ILE A 57 -3.49 6.93 3.11
CA ILE A 57 -3.89 5.58 2.66
C ILE A 57 -2.61 4.77 2.43
N MET A 58 -2.50 3.64 3.13
CA MET A 58 -1.41 2.67 2.96
C MET A 58 -1.65 1.84 1.69
N SER A 59 -1.59 2.50 0.53
CA SER A 59 -1.87 1.95 -0.80
C SER A 59 -0.68 1.18 -1.37
N TYR A 60 -0.22 0.21 -0.60
CA TYR A 60 0.88 -0.71 -0.87
C TYR A 60 0.64 -2.01 -0.09
N ASP A 61 1.49 -3.02 -0.26
CA ASP A 61 1.30 -4.36 0.29
C ASP A 61 -0.01 -5.02 -0.19
N PHE A 62 -0.41 -4.77 -1.44
CA PHE A 62 -1.55 -5.45 -2.04
C PHE A 62 -1.24 -6.92 -2.32
N HIS A 63 -0.02 -7.18 -2.75
CA HIS A 63 0.49 -8.50 -3.09
C HIS A 63 1.88 -8.70 -2.46
N GLY A 64 2.17 -9.93 -2.06
CA GLY A 64 3.40 -10.27 -1.35
C GLY A 64 3.54 -11.77 -1.11
N ASP A 65 4.57 -12.16 -0.39
CA ASP A 65 5.00 -13.55 -0.21
C ASP A 65 4.07 -14.42 0.64
N TRP A 66 2.97 -13.85 1.14
CA TRP A 66 1.83 -14.57 1.68
C TRP A 66 0.95 -15.21 0.57
N GLU A 67 1.18 -14.91 -0.70
CA GLU A 67 0.52 -15.49 -1.87
C GLU A 67 1.40 -16.56 -2.56
N GLN A 68 0.79 -17.40 -3.39
CA GLN A 68 1.48 -18.47 -4.15
C GLN A 68 1.83 -18.07 -5.59
N SER A 69 1.67 -16.79 -5.93
CA SER A 69 1.91 -16.26 -7.27
C SER A 69 2.42 -14.84 -7.18
N VAL A 70 3.36 -14.47 -8.06
CA VAL A 70 3.91 -13.12 -8.08
C VAL A 70 2.90 -12.10 -8.55
N ASN A 71 2.86 -10.95 -7.91
CA ASN A 71 2.07 -9.79 -8.33
C ASN A 71 2.63 -8.53 -7.66
N HIS A 72 2.21 -7.36 -8.13
CA HIS A 72 2.87 -6.10 -7.80
C HIS A 72 2.48 -5.57 -6.40
N ASN A 73 3.45 -4.96 -5.70
CA ASN A 73 3.27 -4.39 -4.36
C ASN A 73 2.16 -3.31 -4.30
N SER A 74 2.12 -2.44 -5.31
CA SER A 74 1.27 -1.23 -5.36
C SER A 74 0.75 -0.94 -6.77
N PRO A 75 -0.06 -1.82 -7.38
CA PRO A 75 -0.56 -1.61 -8.74
C PRO A 75 -1.57 -0.45 -8.77
N LEU A 76 -1.42 0.48 -9.72
CA LEU A 76 -2.35 1.61 -9.85
C LEU A 76 -3.74 1.12 -10.27
N PHE A 77 -3.77 0.24 -11.28
CA PHE A 77 -4.98 -0.40 -11.79
C PHE A 77 -4.86 -1.92 -11.77
N SER A 78 -5.97 -2.61 -12.01
CA SER A 78 -6.02 -4.06 -12.02
C SER A 78 -5.72 -4.64 -13.39
N LEU A 79 -5.21 -5.86 -13.44
CA LEU A 79 -5.17 -6.62 -14.69
C LEU A 79 -6.59 -6.89 -15.20
N ASN A 80 -6.78 -6.89 -16.52
CA ASN A 80 -8.05 -7.22 -17.15
C ASN A 80 -8.51 -8.65 -16.80
N THR A 81 -7.54 -9.56 -16.70
CA THR A 81 -7.70 -10.99 -16.37
C THR A 81 -7.87 -11.26 -14.88
N ALA A 82 -7.69 -10.25 -14.01
CA ALA A 82 -7.80 -10.42 -12.57
C ALA A 82 -9.21 -10.88 -12.15
N SER A 83 -9.26 -11.70 -11.09
CA SER A 83 -10.54 -12.05 -10.45
C SER A 83 -11.25 -10.80 -9.90
N GLY A 84 -12.57 -10.88 -9.69
CA GLY A 84 -13.33 -9.76 -9.12
C GLY A 84 -12.85 -9.32 -7.72
N TYR A 85 -12.18 -10.21 -6.99
CA TYR A 85 -11.51 -9.89 -5.74
C TYR A 85 -10.21 -9.09 -6.00
N GLN A 86 -9.31 -9.62 -6.82
CA GLN A 86 -8.04 -8.98 -7.16
C GLN A 86 -8.22 -7.61 -7.84
N LYS A 87 -9.31 -7.40 -8.58
CA LYS A 87 -9.64 -6.08 -9.15
C LYS A 87 -9.82 -4.97 -8.11
N LYS A 88 -10.01 -5.34 -6.84
CA LYS A 88 -10.15 -4.40 -5.72
C LYS A 88 -8.83 -4.15 -4.97
N LEU A 89 -7.77 -4.89 -5.31
CA LEU A 89 -6.45 -4.79 -4.68
C LEU A 89 -5.56 -3.82 -5.47
N THR A 90 -6.02 -2.58 -5.62
CA THR A 90 -5.32 -1.55 -6.41
C THR A 90 -5.41 -0.19 -5.73
N VAL A 91 -4.46 0.69 -6.04
CA VAL A 91 -4.47 2.08 -5.53
C VAL A 91 -5.76 2.79 -5.91
N ASP A 92 -6.17 2.71 -7.19
CA ASP A 92 -7.37 3.38 -7.70
C ASP A 92 -8.64 2.94 -6.96
N PHE A 93 -8.86 1.63 -6.82
CA PHE A 93 -10.03 1.09 -6.15
C PHE A 93 -10.05 1.49 -4.66
N SER A 94 -8.93 1.35 -3.97
CA SER A 94 -8.84 1.66 -2.55
C SER A 94 -9.13 3.13 -2.25
N VAL A 95 -8.58 4.06 -3.04
CA VAL A 95 -8.85 5.49 -2.89
C VAL A 95 -10.33 5.79 -3.18
N ALA A 96 -10.89 5.20 -4.25
CA ALA A 96 -12.29 5.36 -4.59
C ALA A 96 -13.21 4.84 -3.47
N GLU A 97 -12.87 3.74 -2.82
CA GLU A 97 -13.65 3.18 -1.72
C GLU A 97 -13.70 4.12 -0.51
N TRP A 98 -12.58 4.75 -0.14
CA TRP A 98 -12.57 5.77 0.92
C TRP A 98 -13.49 6.94 0.60
N VAL A 99 -13.48 7.42 -0.65
CA VAL A 99 -14.38 8.49 -1.11
C VAL A 99 -15.83 8.03 -1.06
N ASN A 100 -16.14 6.83 -1.55
CA ASN A 100 -17.49 6.25 -1.54
C ASN A 100 -18.04 6.08 -0.11
N LYS A 101 -17.16 5.84 0.86
CA LYS A 101 -17.52 5.73 2.28
C LYS A 101 -17.64 7.09 2.98
N GLY A 102 -17.37 8.19 2.31
CA GLY A 102 -17.62 9.55 2.80
C GLY A 102 -16.37 10.32 3.22
N ALA A 103 -15.17 9.90 2.81
CA ALA A 103 -13.97 10.71 2.97
C ALA A 103 -13.95 11.86 1.95
N SER A 104 -13.54 13.04 2.41
CA SER A 104 -13.25 14.17 1.54
C SER A 104 -11.98 13.92 0.73
N LYS A 105 -12.01 14.15 -0.60
CA LYS A 105 -10.87 13.86 -1.49
C LYS A 105 -9.61 14.62 -1.09
N GLU A 106 -9.76 15.88 -0.70
CA GLU A 106 -8.69 16.76 -0.25
C GLU A 106 -8.04 16.33 1.08
N LYS A 107 -8.68 15.43 1.81
CA LYS A 107 -8.13 14.83 3.05
C LYS A 107 -7.47 13.47 2.80
N LEU A 108 -7.46 12.94 1.58
CA LEU A 108 -6.83 11.67 1.27
C LEU A 108 -5.44 11.89 0.68
N VAL A 109 -4.43 11.30 1.32
CA VAL A 109 -3.04 11.28 0.86
C VAL A 109 -2.72 9.86 0.40
N VAL A 110 -2.37 9.71 -0.87
CA VAL A 110 -2.02 8.40 -1.47
C VAL A 110 -0.60 8.00 -1.04
N GLY A 111 -0.47 6.79 -0.50
CA GLY A 111 0.82 6.22 -0.11
C GLY A 111 1.63 5.75 -1.32
N LEU A 112 2.91 6.10 -1.35
CA LEU A 112 3.84 5.71 -2.42
C LEU A 112 4.98 4.89 -1.80
N PRO A 113 5.08 3.58 -2.09
CA PRO A 113 6.14 2.76 -1.51
C PRO A 113 7.48 3.03 -2.20
N THR A 114 8.51 3.26 -1.40
CA THR A 114 9.92 3.31 -1.85
C THR A 114 10.61 1.95 -1.68
N TYR A 115 9.84 0.88 -1.84
CA TYR A 115 10.25 -0.51 -1.70
C TYR A 115 9.39 -1.42 -2.60
N GLY A 116 9.89 -2.62 -2.87
CA GLY A 116 9.18 -3.68 -3.57
C GLY A 116 8.95 -4.90 -2.68
N ARG A 117 7.90 -5.66 -2.99
CA ARG A 117 7.68 -7.01 -2.47
C ARG A 117 8.29 -7.99 -3.47
N THR A 118 8.99 -8.99 -2.96
CA THR A 118 9.79 -9.90 -3.79
C THR A 118 9.40 -11.36 -3.59
N PHE A 119 9.68 -12.17 -4.60
CA PHE A 119 9.31 -13.57 -4.65
C PHE A 119 10.47 -14.43 -5.16
N THR A 120 10.48 -15.69 -4.74
CA THR A 120 11.22 -16.75 -5.43
C THR A 120 10.24 -17.53 -6.30
N LEU A 121 10.44 -17.48 -7.62
CA LEU A 121 9.64 -18.17 -8.63
C LEU A 121 9.78 -19.70 -8.51
N SER A 122 8.69 -20.42 -8.79
CA SER A 122 8.73 -21.89 -8.90
C SER A 122 9.53 -22.36 -10.12
N SER A 123 9.63 -21.51 -11.15
CA SER A 123 10.41 -21.75 -12.36
C SER A 123 10.99 -20.43 -12.87
N PRO A 124 12.30 -20.33 -13.12
CA PRO A 124 12.93 -19.09 -13.59
C PRO A 124 12.50 -18.67 -15.00
N ASN A 125 11.79 -19.56 -15.72
CA ASN A 125 11.28 -19.28 -17.07
C ASN A 125 9.85 -18.69 -17.05
N LEU A 126 9.20 -18.61 -15.88
CA LEU A 126 7.85 -18.07 -15.73
C LEU A 126 7.94 -16.78 -14.93
N THR A 127 8.11 -15.65 -15.61
CA THR A 127 8.39 -14.35 -14.99
C THR A 127 7.23 -13.36 -15.09
N ASP A 128 6.17 -13.71 -15.81
CA ASP A 128 5.00 -12.85 -15.97
C ASP A 128 4.21 -12.74 -14.65
N ILE A 129 3.43 -11.67 -14.50
CA ILE A 129 2.54 -11.52 -13.35
C ILE A 129 1.57 -12.71 -13.26
N ASN A 130 1.31 -13.18 -12.05
CA ASN A 130 0.63 -14.43 -11.68
C ASN A 130 1.45 -15.71 -11.91
N ALA A 131 2.72 -15.61 -12.31
CA ALA A 131 3.59 -16.78 -12.31
C ALA A 131 3.69 -17.40 -10.90
N PRO A 132 3.73 -18.74 -10.78
CA PRO A 132 3.81 -19.40 -9.48
C PRO A 132 5.08 -19.03 -8.71
N ALA A 133 4.93 -18.76 -7.41
CA ALA A 133 6.01 -18.50 -6.48
C ALA A 133 6.00 -19.52 -5.34
N ILE A 134 7.17 -19.84 -4.81
CA ILE A 134 7.33 -20.81 -3.71
C ILE A 134 7.50 -20.16 -2.34
N LYS A 135 7.97 -18.91 -2.28
CA LYS A 135 8.25 -18.13 -1.06
C LYS A 135 8.62 -16.70 -1.43
N GLY A 136 8.87 -15.87 -0.42
CA GLY A 136 9.46 -14.54 -0.59
C GLY A 136 10.84 -14.59 -1.23
N GLY A 137 11.20 -13.50 -1.90
CA GLY A 137 12.53 -13.31 -2.47
C GLY A 137 13.61 -13.31 -1.40
N LEU A 138 14.85 -13.50 -1.82
CA LEU A 138 15.99 -13.48 -0.91
C LEU A 138 16.09 -12.12 -0.19
N PRO A 139 16.50 -12.11 1.09
CA PRO A 139 16.64 -10.87 1.84
C PRO A 139 17.71 -9.97 1.21
N GLY A 140 17.41 -8.69 1.10
CA GLY A 140 18.35 -7.67 0.67
C GLY A 140 19.56 -7.55 1.60
N GLN A 141 20.68 -7.08 1.06
CA GLN A 141 21.92 -6.88 1.84
C GLN A 141 21.72 -5.91 3.01
N PHE A 142 20.87 -4.90 2.84
CA PHE A 142 20.66 -3.82 3.79
C PHE A 142 19.37 -3.99 4.58
N THR A 143 18.26 -4.30 3.92
CA THR A 143 16.95 -4.49 4.57
C THR A 143 16.88 -5.79 5.37
N ARG A 144 17.56 -6.85 4.89
CA ARG A 144 17.67 -8.16 5.56
C ARG A 144 16.34 -8.83 5.86
N GLU A 145 15.32 -8.52 5.07
CA GLU A 145 13.98 -9.08 5.18
C GLU A 145 13.65 -9.86 3.90
N ALA A 146 13.32 -11.15 4.04
CA ALA A 146 12.87 -11.94 2.90
C ALA A 146 11.53 -11.42 2.40
N GLY A 147 11.32 -11.45 1.08
CA GLY A 147 10.10 -10.90 0.47
C GLY A 147 10.04 -9.38 0.38
N PHE A 148 11.13 -8.68 0.68
CA PHE A 148 11.20 -7.21 0.71
C PHE A 148 12.54 -6.70 0.16
N LEU A 149 12.50 -5.63 -0.64
CA LEU A 149 13.69 -4.86 -1.02
C LEU A 149 13.39 -3.36 -1.01
N ALA A 150 14.32 -2.57 -0.49
CA ALA A 150 14.27 -1.13 -0.66
C ALA A 150 14.53 -0.75 -2.13
N PHE A 151 14.02 0.41 -2.58
CA PHE A 151 14.19 0.87 -3.95
C PHE A 151 15.65 0.90 -4.41
N PHE A 152 16.58 1.30 -3.53
CA PHE A 152 18.01 1.32 -3.87
C PHE A 152 18.61 -0.08 -4.05
N GLU A 153 18.11 -1.09 -3.35
CA GLU A 153 18.54 -2.49 -3.54
C GLU A 153 18.04 -3.02 -4.88
N ILE A 154 16.82 -2.66 -5.28
CA ILE A 154 16.29 -2.94 -6.62
C ILE A 154 17.14 -2.25 -7.69
N CYS A 155 17.53 -0.98 -7.49
CA CYS A 155 18.44 -0.30 -8.42
C CYS A 155 19.78 -1.03 -8.57
N ASP A 156 20.32 -1.62 -7.51
CA ASP A 156 21.57 -2.38 -7.59
C ASP A 156 21.38 -3.70 -8.35
N LEU A 157 20.25 -4.39 -8.16
CA LEU A 157 19.89 -5.56 -9.00
C LEU A 157 19.82 -5.20 -10.48
N LEU A 158 19.22 -4.07 -10.83
CA LEU A 158 19.14 -3.58 -12.21
C LEU A 158 20.53 -3.28 -12.79
N LYS A 159 21.44 -2.65 -12.02
CA LYS A 159 22.82 -2.42 -12.44
C LYS A 159 23.60 -3.73 -12.65
N MET A 160 23.25 -4.79 -11.92
CA MET A 160 23.83 -6.13 -12.05
C MET A 160 23.22 -6.95 -13.20
N GLY A 161 22.26 -6.40 -13.94
CA GLY A 161 21.69 -7.02 -15.13
C GLY A 161 20.35 -7.72 -14.92
N ALA A 162 19.62 -7.43 -13.84
CA ALA A 162 18.22 -7.82 -13.74
C ALA A 162 17.38 -7.20 -14.87
N THR A 163 16.42 -7.96 -15.39
CA THR A 163 15.51 -7.50 -16.43
C THR A 163 14.44 -6.60 -15.81
N LEU A 164 14.22 -5.42 -16.39
CA LEU A 164 13.12 -4.52 -16.03
C LEU A 164 11.98 -4.68 -17.03
N VAL A 165 10.76 -4.89 -16.54
CA VAL A 165 9.55 -4.95 -17.35
C VAL A 165 8.57 -3.89 -16.86
N TRP A 166 7.93 -3.21 -17.80
CA TRP A 166 6.84 -2.28 -17.52
C TRP A 166 5.50 -2.94 -17.83
N ASP A 167 4.63 -3.03 -16.83
CA ASP A 167 3.26 -3.51 -17.01
C ASP A 167 2.33 -2.31 -17.34
N ASN A 168 1.77 -2.34 -18.56
CA ASN A 168 0.90 -1.26 -19.05
C ASN A 168 -0.54 -1.32 -18.51
N GLU A 169 -0.97 -2.44 -17.93
CA GLU A 169 -2.32 -2.54 -17.35
C GLU A 169 -2.33 -1.97 -15.93
N GLN A 170 -1.37 -2.38 -15.10
CA GLN A 170 -1.19 -1.94 -13.72
C GLN A 170 -0.46 -0.60 -13.58
N MET A 171 0.21 -0.12 -14.64
CA MET A 171 0.99 1.13 -14.71
C MET A 171 2.18 1.14 -13.74
N VAL A 172 2.89 0.03 -13.67
CA VAL A 172 3.99 -0.19 -12.70
C VAL A 172 5.09 -1.06 -13.31
N PRO A 173 6.35 -0.91 -12.86
CA PRO A 173 7.42 -1.81 -13.24
C PRO A 173 7.49 -3.03 -12.32
N TYR A 174 8.05 -4.13 -12.83
CA TYR A 174 8.64 -5.19 -12.01
C TYR A 174 10.01 -5.57 -12.58
N ALA A 175 10.85 -6.21 -11.78
CA ALA A 175 12.17 -6.65 -12.21
C ALA A 175 12.37 -8.13 -11.90
N TYR A 176 13.24 -8.82 -12.62
CA TYR A 176 13.57 -10.20 -12.27
C TYR A 176 15.00 -10.58 -12.66
N SER A 177 15.58 -11.54 -11.96
CA SER A 177 16.88 -12.14 -12.25
C SER A 177 16.92 -13.58 -11.75
N GLY A 178 17.12 -14.53 -12.66
CA GLY A 178 17.03 -15.95 -12.32
C GLY A 178 15.63 -16.32 -11.83
N ASP A 179 15.54 -16.85 -10.61
CA ASP A 179 14.27 -17.15 -9.94
C ASP A 179 13.78 -16.03 -9.01
N GLN A 180 14.46 -14.89 -8.95
CA GLN A 180 14.07 -13.75 -8.12
C GLN A 180 13.22 -12.77 -8.92
N TRP A 181 12.05 -12.42 -8.39
CA TRP A 181 11.07 -11.48 -8.95
C TRP A 181 10.77 -10.37 -7.95
#